data_AF-A0A067L938-F1
#
_entry.id   AF-A0A067L938-F1
#
_cell.length_a   1.000
_cell.length_b   1.000
_cell.length_c   1.000
_cell.angle_alpha   90.00
_cell.angle_beta   90.00
_cell.angle_gamma   90.00
#
_symmetry.space_group_name_H-M   'P 1'
#
loop_
_entity.id
_entity.type
_entity.pdbx_description
1 polymer ?
#
loop_
_entity_poly.entity_id
_entity_poly.type
_entity_poly.pdbx_seq_one_letter_code
_entity_poly.pdbx_strand_id
1 'polypeptide(L)'
;MIIYKKSSVIGAVQGMITGLVCITPGAGVVEPWAALLMGAMSGSVTWYTMMVLHRRSALFQSVDDTLAVFHTHAVAGLLGGILSGIFAKPALLRLMYPKSTYGTGLMYSFTDGRLKNGFKQMVSQVEGAAFITAWNAVVTSLICILISRIVNLRMEEDDLEIGDDAVHGEEAYALWGDGEIMPKVRRHPRLRRLPAFCQWLL
;
A
#
# COMPACT_ATOMS: atom_id res chain seq x y z
N MET A 1 -6.93 20.03 3.85
CA MET A 1 -7.12 21.49 3.68
C MET A 1 -8.25 21.84 2.72
N ILE A 2 -8.36 21.20 1.54
CA ILE A 2 -9.44 21.48 0.57
C ILE A 2 -10.81 20.96 1.05
N ILE A 3 -10.86 19.75 1.62
CA ILE A 3 -12.13 19.07 1.92
C ILE A 3 -12.53 19.23 3.40
N TYR A 4 -11.64 18.90 4.32
CA TYR A 4 -11.92 18.99 5.76
C TYR A 4 -11.67 20.37 6.38
N LYS A 5 -11.17 21.35 5.60
CA LYS A 5 -10.79 22.72 6.04
C LYS A 5 -9.86 22.84 7.27
N LYS A 6 -9.37 21.71 7.80
CA LYS A 6 -8.39 21.61 8.87
C LYS A 6 -7.06 21.07 8.32
N SER A 7 -5.95 21.53 8.89
CA SER A 7 -4.62 20.96 8.67
C SER A 7 -4.47 19.69 9.50
N SER A 8 -3.86 18.65 8.93
CA SER A 8 -3.58 17.39 9.62
C SER A 8 -2.11 17.06 9.45
N VAL A 9 -1.40 16.87 10.56
CA VAL A 9 0.01 16.45 10.58
C VAL A 9 0.15 15.05 9.97
N ILE A 10 -0.77 14.14 10.32
CA ILE A 10 -0.80 12.77 9.79
C ILE A 10 -0.97 12.82 8.26
N GLY A 11 -1.87 13.68 7.76
CA GLY A 11 -2.05 13.86 6.32
C GLY A 11 -0.81 14.43 5.62
N ALA A 12 -0.06 15.33 6.27
CA ALA A 12 1.19 15.85 5.73
C ALA A 12 2.28 14.77 5.65
N VAL A 13 2.46 13.98 6.71
CA VAL A 13 3.43 12.87 6.75
C VAL A 13 3.09 11.80 5.70
N GLN A 14 1.81 11.43 5.59
CA GLN A 14 1.37 10.48 4.58
C GLN A 14 1.55 11.03 3.15
N GLY A 15 1.36 12.33 2.95
CA GLY A 15 1.69 13.01 1.69
C GLY A 15 3.19 12.91 1.36
N MET A 16 4.07 13.11 2.34
CA MET A 16 5.52 12.95 2.13
C MET A 16 5.88 11.49 1.75
N ILE A 17 5.33 10.50 2.47
CA ILE A 17 5.59 9.08 2.19
C ILE A 17 5.11 8.71 0.78
N THR A 18 3.88 9.06 0.41
CA THR A 18 3.34 8.76 -0.93
C THR A 18 4.07 9.50 -2.04
N GLY A 19 4.63 10.68 -1.76
CA GLY A 19 5.57 11.38 -2.65
C GLY A 19 6.85 10.57 -2.90
N LEU A 20 7.48 10.09 -1.83
CA LEU A 20 8.69 9.26 -1.89
C LEU A 20 8.45 7.94 -2.64
N VAL A 21 7.32 7.27 -2.36
CA VAL A 21 6.93 6.04 -3.08
C VAL A 21 6.73 6.32 -4.56
N CYS A 22 6.03 7.40 -4.93
CA CYS A 22 5.75 7.75 -6.32
C CYS A 22 7.02 8.07 -7.12
N ILE A 23 8.01 8.74 -6.53
CA ILE A 23 9.23 9.11 -7.25
C ILE A 23 10.23 7.95 -7.37
N THR A 24 10.14 6.93 -6.50
CA THR A 24 11.06 5.78 -6.46
C THR A 24 11.36 5.15 -7.84
N PRO A 25 10.38 4.81 -8.69
CA PRO A 25 10.65 4.22 -10.01
C PRO A 25 11.29 5.20 -11.03
N GLY A 26 11.21 6.51 -10.78
CA GLY A 26 11.61 7.56 -11.72
C GLY A 26 12.79 8.42 -11.27
N ALA A 27 13.29 8.23 -10.04
CA ALA A 27 14.20 9.17 -9.37
C ALA A 27 15.47 9.50 -10.16
N GLY A 28 16.01 8.54 -10.92
CA GLY A 28 17.20 8.75 -11.75
C GLY A 28 16.93 9.19 -13.19
N VAL A 29 15.67 9.21 -13.63
CA VAL A 29 15.32 9.37 -15.06
C VAL A 29 14.33 10.49 -15.35
N VAL A 30 13.77 11.12 -14.33
CA VAL A 30 12.78 12.20 -14.42
C VAL A 30 13.42 13.55 -14.09
N GLU A 31 12.93 14.63 -14.70
CA GLU A 31 13.38 16.00 -14.40
C GLU A 31 12.81 16.54 -13.08
N PRO A 32 13.48 17.49 -12.39
CA PRO A 32 13.01 18.04 -11.12
C PRO A 32 11.60 18.62 -11.14
N TRP A 33 11.21 19.30 -12.23
CA TRP A 33 9.87 19.87 -12.36
C TRP A 33 8.79 18.77 -12.43
N ALA A 34 9.08 17.66 -13.12
CA ALA A 34 8.18 16.53 -13.23
C ALA A 34 8.12 15.76 -11.90
N ALA A 35 9.22 15.68 -11.15
CA ALA A 35 9.24 15.11 -9.81
C ALA A 35 8.30 15.86 -8.83
N LEU A 36 8.26 17.19 -8.91
CA LEU A 36 7.31 18.00 -8.12
C LEU A 36 5.85 17.67 -8.48
N LEU A 37 5.55 17.53 -9.77
CA LEU A 37 4.21 17.13 -10.22
C LEU A 37 3.85 15.71 -9.77
N MET A 38 4.78 14.76 -9.86
CA MET A 38 4.58 13.38 -9.39
C MET A 38 4.23 13.33 -7.90
N GLY A 39 4.92 14.13 -7.06
CA GLY A 39 4.62 14.23 -5.64
C GLY A 39 3.25 14.86 -5.35
N ALA A 40 2.89 15.94 -6.07
CA ALA A 40 1.57 16.57 -5.93
C ALA A 40 0.42 15.63 -6.35
N MET A 41 0.63 14.89 -7.44
CA MET A 41 -0.32 13.89 -7.94
C MET A 41 -0.46 12.72 -6.97
N SER A 42 0.64 12.17 -6.44
CA SER A 42 0.56 11.01 -5.54
C SER A 42 -0.11 11.34 -4.21
N GLY A 43 0.17 12.50 -3.63
CA GLY A 43 -0.52 12.95 -2.42
C GLY A 43 -2.04 13.09 -2.64
N SER A 44 -2.45 13.61 -3.79
CA SER A 44 -3.87 13.82 -4.12
C SER A 44 -4.61 12.51 -4.47
N VAL A 45 -4.03 11.69 -5.35
CA VAL A 45 -4.64 10.43 -5.81
C VAL A 45 -4.70 9.43 -4.69
N THR A 46 -3.62 9.27 -3.92
CA THR A 46 -3.59 8.29 -2.82
C THR A 46 -4.60 8.66 -1.74
N TRP A 47 -4.68 9.95 -1.38
CA TRP A 47 -5.69 10.45 -0.46
C TRP A 47 -7.12 10.17 -0.95
N TYR A 48 -7.38 10.39 -2.25
CA TYR A 48 -8.68 10.09 -2.84
C TYR A 48 -9.01 8.60 -2.76
N THR A 49 -8.06 7.71 -3.10
CA THR A 49 -8.31 6.28 -3.00
C THR A 49 -8.57 5.84 -1.56
N MET A 50 -7.83 6.37 -0.58
CA MET A 50 -8.03 6.02 0.82
C MET A 50 -9.37 6.51 1.37
N MET A 51 -9.83 7.71 1.01
CA MET A 51 -11.07 8.27 1.56
C MET A 51 -12.33 7.84 0.81
N VAL A 52 -12.24 7.66 -0.51
CA VAL A 52 -13.40 7.42 -1.37
C VAL A 52 -13.50 5.97 -1.79
N LEU A 53 -12.39 5.36 -2.25
CA LEU A 53 -12.42 3.98 -2.74
C LEU A 53 -12.62 2.99 -1.59
N HIS A 54 -11.92 3.19 -0.47
CA HIS A 54 -12.06 2.35 0.72
C HIS A 54 -13.50 2.36 1.26
N ARG A 55 -14.15 3.53 1.31
CA ARG A 55 -15.52 3.67 1.83
C ARG A 55 -16.59 3.12 0.88
N ARG A 56 -16.31 3.06 -0.42
CA ARG A 56 -17.29 2.71 -1.46
C ARG A 56 -17.23 1.23 -1.86
N SER A 57 -16.12 0.56 -1.62
CA SER A 57 -15.94 -0.84 -1.99
C SER A 57 -16.13 -1.75 -0.80
N ALA A 58 -17.17 -2.58 -0.84
CA ALA A 58 -17.44 -3.60 0.19
C ALA A 58 -16.26 -4.58 0.37
N LEU A 59 -15.49 -4.82 -0.70
CA LEU A 59 -14.28 -5.64 -0.66
C LEU A 59 -13.18 -4.99 0.19
N PHE A 60 -12.95 -3.68 0.04
CA PHE A 60 -11.93 -2.98 0.83
C PHE A 60 -12.35 -2.77 2.28
N GLN A 61 -13.65 -2.72 2.58
CA GLN A 61 -14.15 -2.71 3.96
C GLN A 61 -13.96 -4.05 4.67
N SER A 62 -13.86 -5.15 3.92
CA SER A 62 -13.61 -6.49 4.46
C SER A 62 -12.11 -6.81 4.58
N VAL A 63 -11.25 -5.93 4.07
CA VAL A 63 -9.79 -6.06 4.14
C VAL A 63 -9.28 -5.19 5.28
N ASP A 64 -8.72 -5.83 6.30
CA ASP A 64 -8.16 -5.17 7.47
C ASP A 64 -6.72 -4.66 7.17
N ASP A 65 -6.62 -3.54 6.45
CA ASP A 65 -5.37 -2.81 6.19
C ASP A 65 -5.22 -1.64 7.16
N THR A 66 -4.86 -1.94 8.40
CA THR A 66 -4.76 -0.99 9.53
C THR A 66 -3.81 0.19 9.25
N LEU A 67 -2.75 -0.03 8.47
CA LEU A 67 -1.75 0.98 8.13
C LEU A 67 -1.99 1.64 6.76
N ALA A 68 -3.08 1.30 6.06
CA ALA A 68 -3.37 1.75 4.71
C ALA A 68 -2.18 1.56 3.74
N VAL A 69 -1.44 0.45 3.88
CA VAL A 69 -0.24 0.12 3.09
C VAL A 69 -0.59 -0.02 1.62
N PHE A 70 -1.74 -0.61 1.30
CA PHE A 70 -2.18 -0.81 -0.07
C PHE A 70 -2.29 0.53 -0.83
N HIS A 71 -2.92 1.52 -0.21
CA HIS A 71 -3.07 2.84 -0.82
C HIS A 71 -1.73 3.57 -0.89
N THR A 72 -0.98 3.59 0.22
CA THR A 72 0.26 4.36 0.33
C THR A 72 1.42 3.79 -0.49
N HIS A 73 1.43 2.48 -0.74
CA HIS A 73 2.52 1.81 -1.44
C HIS A 73 2.09 1.27 -2.81
N ALA A 74 1.03 0.46 -2.87
CA ALA A 74 0.64 -0.18 -4.13
C ALA A 74 0.07 0.83 -5.13
N VAL A 75 -0.88 1.67 -4.72
CA VAL A 75 -1.49 2.69 -5.59
C VAL A 75 -0.47 3.78 -5.94
N ALA A 76 0.24 4.32 -4.94
CA ALA A 76 1.25 5.35 -5.17
C ALA A 76 2.43 4.84 -6.03
N GLY A 77 2.86 3.59 -5.82
CA GLY A 77 3.93 2.95 -6.59
C GLY A 77 3.51 2.69 -8.04
N LEU A 78 2.28 2.21 -8.27
CA LEU A 78 1.74 2.03 -9.61
C LEU A 78 1.64 3.37 -10.35
N LEU A 79 1.13 4.41 -9.68
CA LEU A 79 1.11 5.76 -10.22
C LEU A 79 2.53 6.23 -10.57
N GLY A 80 3.48 6.01 -9.68
CA GLY A 80 4.90 6.32 -9.90
C GLY A 80 5.48 5.64 -11.13
N GLY A 81 5.22 4.35 -11.32
CA GLY A 81 5.69 3.59 -12.47
C GLY A 81 5.12 4.11 -13.79
N ILE A 82 3.81 4.40 -13.80
CA ILE A 82 3.11 4.99 -14.95
C ILE A 82 3.68 6.37 -15.27
N LEU A 83 3.79 7.26 -14.28
CA LEU A 83 4.32 8.62 -14.47
C LEU A 83 5.79 8.61 -14.88
N SER A 84 6.58 7.64 -14.40
CA SER A 84 7.96 7.43 -14.86
C SER A 84 7.99 7.01 -16.33
N GLY A 85 7.04 6.19 -16.79
CA GLY A 85 6.86 5.88 -18.21
C GLY A 85 6.51 7.10 -19.08
N ILE A 86 5.86 8.11 -18.51
CA ILE A 86 5.48 9.35 -19.20
C ILE A 86 6.65 10.34 -19.23
N PHE A 87 7.30 10.55 -18.08
CA PHE A 87 8.27 11.63 -17.85
C PHE A 87 9.74 11.21 -17.92
N ALA A 88 10.07 9.97 -18.31
CA ALA A 88 11.47 9.56 -18.45
C ALA A 88 12.20 10.34 -19.57
N LYS A 89 13.20 11.14 -19.19
CA LYS A 89 13.98 11.98 -20.11
C LYS A 89 15.02 11.15 -20.87
N PRO A 90 15.11 11.25 -22.21
CA PRO A 90 16.05 10.47 -23.02
C PRO A 90 17.52 10.62 -22.61
N ALA A 91 17.95 11.83 -22.24
CA ALA A 91 19.31 12.11 -21.81
C ALA A 91 19.66 11.43 -20.47
N LEU A 92 18.72 11.43 -19.52
CA LEU A 92 18.90 10.79 -18.21
C LEU A 92 18.83 9.26 -18.33
N LEU A 93 17.93 8.74 -19.18
CA LEU A 93 17.89 7.31 -19.51
C LEU A 93 19.21 6.82 -20.09
N ARG A 94 19.84 7.59 -20.99
CA ARG A 94 21.15 7.24 -21.56
C ARG A 94 22.26 7.21 -20.51
N LEU A 95 22.21 8.15 -19.57
CA LEU A 95 23.17 8.24 -18.47
C LEU A 95 23.04 7.07 -17.50
N MET A 96 21.80 6.74 -17.10
CA MET A 96 21.53 5.70 -16.11
C MET A 96 21.59 4.28 -16.70
N TYR A 97 21.22 4.11 -17.97
CA TYR A 97 21.12 2.80 -18.62
C TYR A 97 21.87 2.76 -19.96
N PRO A 98 23.21 2.88 -19.97
CA PRO A 98 24.00 3.03 -21.19
C PRO A 98 23.99 1.80 -22.11
N LYS A 99 23.76 0.60 -21.57
CA LYS A 99 23.78 -0.68 -22.32
C LYS A 99 22.40 -1.29 -22.55
N SER A 100 21.33 -0.61 -22.15
CA SER A 100 19.97 -1.15 -22.24
C SER A 100 19.22 -0.62 -23.45
N THR A 101 18.31 -1.44 -23.99
CA THR A 101 17.32 -0.96 -24.96
C THR A 101 16.15 -0.35 -24.20
N TYR A 102 16.11 0.98 -24.11
CA TYR A 102 15.05 1.71 -23.41
C TYR A 102 14.09 2.40 -24.39
N GLY A 103 12.82 2.49 -24.00
CA GLY A 103 11.88 3.44 -24.61
C GLY A 103 12.05 4.80 -23.96
N THR A 104 11.88 5.87 -24.73
CA THR A 104 11.85 7.24 -24.19
C THR A 104 10.51 7.49 -23.51
N GLY A 105 10.45 8.40 -22.54
CA GLY A 105 9.18 8.75 -21.90
C GLY A 105 8.13 9.17 -22.93
N LEU A 106 6.85 8.84 -22.69
CA LEU A 106 5.77 9.09 -23.65
C LEU A 106 5.70 10.56 -24.07
N MET A 107 5.88 11.49 -23.12
CA MET A 107 5.84 12.93 -23.37
C MET A 107 6.94 13.38 -24.33
N TYR A 108 8.19 12.97 -24.11
CA TYR A 108 9.31 13.30 -25.00
C TYR A 108 9.23 12.58 -26.34
N SER A 109 8.63 11.39 -26.37
CA SER A 109 8.41 10.65 -27.61
C SER A 109 7.37 11.31 -28.51
N PHE A 110 6.40 12.03 -27.91
CA PHE A 110 5.42 12.84 -28.63
C PHE A 110 6.07 14.06 -29.26
N THR A 111 6.94 14.77 -28.53
CA THR A 111 7.66 15.95 -29.05
C THR A 111 8.67 15.59 -30.14
N ASP A 112 9.33 14.43 -30.04
CA ASP A 112 10.37 13.99 -30.97
C ASP A 112 9.79 13.22 -32.20
N GLY A 113 8.47 13.06 -32.30
CA GLY A 113 7.80 12.32 -33.38
C GLY A 113 8.04 10.80 -33.36
N ARG A 114 8.61 10.25 -32.29
CA ARG A 114 8.98 8.83 -32.13
C ARG A 114 8.04 8.08 -31.19
N LEU A 115 6.73 8.20 -31.45
CA LEU A 115 5.66 7.65 -30.59
C LEU A 115 5.83 6.15 -30.27
N LYS A 116 6.33 5.35 -31.22
CA LYS A 116 6.55 3.91 -31.02
C LYS A 116 7.44 3.62 -29.79
N ASN A 117 8.45 4.45 -29.54
CA ASN A 117 9.36 4.28 -28.40
C ASN A 117 8.67 4.63 -27.08
N GLY A 118 7.81 5.65 -27.09
CA GLY A 118 6.99 6.05 -25.93
C GLY A 118 5.96 4.99 -25.55
N PHE A 119 5.26 4.44 -26.54
CA PHE A 119 4.32 3.33 -26.29
C PHE A 119 5.05 2.08 -25.79
N LYS A 120 6.22 1.75 -26.35
CA LYS A 120 7.04 0.64 -25.84
C LYS A 120 7.41 0.84 -24.36
N GLN A 121 7.75 2.07 -23.95
CA GLN A 121 8.05 2.39 -22.56
C GLN A 121 6.83 2.19 -21.67
N MET A 122 5.66 2.71 -22.07
CA MET A 122 4.43 2.55 -21.30
C MET A 122 4.01 1.09 -21.15
N VAL A 123 4.08 0.31 -22.23
CA VAL A 123 3.78 -1.13 -22.19
C VAL A 123 4.71 -1.84 -21.22
N SER A 124 6.01 -1.53 -21.24
CA SER A 124 6.98 -2.14 -20.32
C SER A 124 6.67 -1.82 -18.86
N GLN A 125 6.22 -0.59 -18.56
CA GLN A 125 5.83 -0.22 -17.18
C GLN A 125 4.56 -0.93 -16.73
N VAL A 126 3.56 -1.03 -17.61
CA VAL A 126 2.29 -1.72 -17.30
C VAL A 126 2.51 -3.21 -17.14
N GLU A 127 3.31 -3.83 -18.01
CA GLU A 127 3.67 -5.25 -17.93
C GLU A 127 4.42 -5.55 -16.64
N GLY A 128 5.45 -4.76 -16.30
CA GLY A 128 6.19 -4.90 -15.05
C GLY A 128 5.29 -4.75 -13.82
N ALA A 129 4.41 -3.75 -13.82
CA ALA A 129 3.47 -3.52 -12.72
C ALA A 129 2.47 -4.69 -12.58
N ALA A 130 1.93 -5.19 -13.69
CA ALA A 130 1.02 -6.33 -13.70
C ALA A 130 1.72 -7.60 -13.19
N PHE A 131 2.95 -7.86 -13.66
CA PHE A 131 3.75 -9.00 -13.21
C PHE A 131 4.01 -8.94 -11.70
N ILE A 132 4.51 -7.81 -11.19
CA ILE A 132 4.81 -7.64 -9.76
C ILE A 132 3.53 -7.79 -8.92
N THR A 133 2.42 -7.21 -9.37
CA THR A 133 1.13 -7.32 -8.67
C THR A 133 0.64 -8.76 -8.60
N ALA A 134 0.61 -9.46 -9.74
CA ALA A 134 0.17 -10.85 -9.81
C ALA A 134 1.09 -11.76 -9.00
N TRP A 135 2.40 -11.58 -9.12
CA TRP A 135 3.40 -12.36 -8.39
C TRP A 135 3.23 -12.20 -6.87
N ASN A 136 3.14 -10.96 -6.37
CA ASN A 136 2.93 -10.71 -4.94
C ASN A 136 1.59 -11.25 -4.47
N ALA A 137 0.49 -11.07 -5.23
CA ALA A 137 -0.81 -11.59 -4.85
C ALA A 137 -0.81 -13.12 -4.73
N VAL A 138 -0.22 -13.81 -5.71
CA VAL A 138 -0.18 -15.28 -5.73
C VAL A 138 0.76 -15.84 -4.67
N VAL A 139 2.00 -15.36 -4.62
CA VAL A 139 3.04 -15.92 -3.73
C VAL A 139 2.74 -15.60 -2.26
N THR A 140 2.35 -14.36 -1.94
CA THR A 140 1.99 -14.00 -0.56
C THR A 140 0.78 -14.78 -0.08
N SER A 141 -0.25 -14.93 -0.92
CA SER A 141 -1.42 -15.75 -0.55
C SER A 141 -1.05 -17.20 -0.30
N LEU A 142 -0.20 -17.78 -1.15
CA LEU A 142 0.27 -19.16 -0.96
C LEU A 142 1.02 -19.31 0.36
N ILE A 143 1.95 -18.39 0.66
CA ILE A 143 2.71 -18.39 1.92
C ILE A 143 1.77 -18.29 3.12
N CYS A 144 0.83 -17.33 3.11
CA CYS A 144 -0.13 -17.16 4.19
C CYS A 144 -1.02 -18.40 4.37
N ILE A 145 -1.48 -19.03 3.29
CA ILE A 145 -2.29 -20.26 3.36
C ILE A 145 -1.48 -21.44 3.92
N LEU A 146 -0.20 -21.55 3.58
CA LEU A 146 0.65 -22.61 4.11
C LEU A 146 0.93 -22.42 5.60
N ILE A 147 1.25 -21.20 6.03
CA ILE A 147 1.50 -20.89 7.45
C ILE A 147 0.20 -21.06 8.25
N SER A 148 -0.96 -20.70 7.69
CA SER A 148 -2.25 -20.85 8.38
C SER A 148 -2.63 -22.30 8.69
N ARG A 149 -1.96 -23.29 8.09
CA ARG A 149 -2.12 -24.71 8.46
C ARG A 149 -1.41 -25.09 9.75
N ILE A 150 -0.44 -24.29 10.18
CA ILE A 150 0.42 -24.57 11.34
C ILE A 150 0.09 -23.62 12.48
N VAL A 151 -0.15 -22.34 12.19
CA VAL A 151 -0.38 -21.28 13.17
C VAL A 151 -1.55 -20.39 12.74
N ASN A 152 -2.40 -19.99 13.68
CA ASN A 152 -3.42 -18.99 13.41
C ASN A 152 -2.76 -17.62 13.15
N LEU A 153 -2.91 -17.09 11.93
CA LEU A 153 -2.32 -15.82 11.53
C LEU A 153 -3.01 -14.59 12.12
N ARG A 154 -4.27 -14.74 12.53
CA ARG A 154 -5.07 -13.69 13.17
C ARG A 154 -5.47 -14.19 14.56
N MET A 155 -5.38 -13.29 15.53
CA MET A 155 -5.85 -13.49 16.89
C MET A 155 -7.37 -13.71 16.91
N GLU A 156 -7.89 -14.44 17.90
CA GLU A 156 -9.34 -14.59 18.07
C GLU A 156 -9.99 -13.25 18.46
N GLU A 157 -11.27 -13.08 18.13
CA GLU A 157 -11.97 -11.80 18.34
C GLU A 157 -12.04 -11.41 19.83
N ASP A 158 -12.19 -12.38 20.73
CA ASP A 158 -12.22 -12.16 22.18
C ASP A 158 -10.86 -11.62 22.70
N ASP A 159 -9.74 -12.14 22.17
CA ASP A 159 -8.40 -11.69 22.54
C ASP A 159 -8.06 -10.33 21.87
N LEU A 160 -8.61 -10.05 20.68
CA LEU A 160 -8.48 -8.76 19.99
C LEU A 160 -9.13 -7.62 20.77
N GLU A 161 -10.24 -7.88 21.47
CA GLU A 161 -10.88 -6.88 22.34
C GLU A 161 -10.03 -6.54 23.58
N ILE A 162 -9.30 -7.53 24.13
CA ILE A 162 -8.41 -7.35 25.28
C ILE A 162 -7.13 -6.61 24.85
N GLY A 163 -6.59 -6.93 23.68
CA GLY A 163 -5.42 -6.25 23.12
C GLY A 163 -4.10 -6.72 23.74
N ASP A 164 -3.24 -5.78 24.15
CA ASP A 164 -1.85 -6.06 24.54
C ASP A 164 -1.75 -6.98 25.77
N ASP A 165 -2.67 -6.85 26.71
CA ASP A 165 -2.75 -7.69 27.92
C ASP A 165 -3.01 -9.17 27.59
N ALA A 166 -3.73 -9.49 26.51
CA ALA A 166 -3.97 -10.88 26.10
C ALA A 166 -2.72 -11.57 25.56
N VAL A 167 -1.80 -10.83 24.95
CA VAL A 167 -0.59 -11.38 24.31
C VAL A 167 0.62 -11.27 25.23
N HIS A 168 0.84 -10.10 25.82
CA HIS A 168 2.03 -9.77 26.58
C HIS A 168 1.80 -9.73 28.09
N GLY A 169 0.54 -9.69 28.56
CA GLY A 169 0.20 -9.59 29.98
C GLY A 169 0.60 -8.25 30.61
N GLU A 170 0.83 -7.24 29.77
CA GLU A 170 1.18 -5.89 30.16
C GLU A 170 0.39 -4.88 29.32
N GLU A 171 0.16 -3.71 29.90
CA GLU A 171 -0.43 -2.56 29.22
C GLU A 171 0.68 -1.62 28.77
N ALA A 172 0.77 -1.32 27.47
CA ALA A 172 1.75 -0.38 26.92
C ALA A 172 1.69 1.02 27.57
N TYR A 173 0.52 1.42 28.08
CA TYR A 173 0.32 2.67 28.79
C TYR A 173 -0.52 2.46 30.06
N ALA A 174 0.10 2.56 31.24
CA ALA A 174 -0.60 2.61 32.53
C ALA A 174 -1.24 4.01 32.77
N LEU A 175 -2.13 4.45 31.86
CA LEU A 175 -2.87 5.71 32.02
C LEU A 175 -3.96 5.60 33.08
N TRP A 176 -4.37 4.38 33.44
CA TRP A 176 -5.43 4.06 34.40
C TRP A 176 -4.90 3.70 35.80
N GLY A 177 -3.87 4.43 36.27
CA GLY A 177 -3.36 4.30 37.64
C GLY A 177 -4.32 4.81 38.74
N ASP A 178 -5.46 5.43 38.39
CA ASP A 178 -6.41 6.02 39.33
C ASP A 178 -7.83 5.38 39.21
N GLY A 179 -7.97 4.13 39.66
CA GLY A 179 -9.16 3.76 40.45
C GLY A 179 -10.34 2.99 39.82
N GLU A 180 -10.27 2.50 38.58
CA GLU A 180 -11.34 1.62 38.06
C GLU A 180 -10.93 0.13 38.20
N ILE A 181 -11.68 -0.62 39.00
CA ILE A 181 -11.48 -2.06 39.23
C ILE A 181 -11.97 -2.80 37.99
N MET A 182 -11.04 -3.32 37.17
CA MET A 182 -11.41 -4.20 36.06
C MET A 182 -12.12 -5.46 36.59
N PRO A 183 -13.24 -5.89 35.97
CA PRO A 183 -13.90 -7.12 36.37
C PRO A 183 -12.94 -8.30 36.15
N LYS A 184 -12.74 -9.11 37.20
CA LYS A 184 -11.92 -10.33 37.12
C LYS A 184 -12.36 -11.18 35.93
N VAL A 185 -11.45 -11.38 34.98
CA VAL A 185 -11.61 -12.30 33.84
C VAL A 185 -12.02 -13.67 34.37
N ARG A 186 -13.28 -14.05 34.14
CA ARG A 186 -13.77 -15.40 34.42
C ARG A 186 -13.21 -16.31 33.33
N ARG A 187 -12.18 -17.09 33.65
CA ARG A 187 -11.67 -18.15 32.76
C ARG A 187 -12.81 -19.12 32.45
N HIS A 188 -13.43 -18.98 31.28
CA HIS A 188 -14.37 -19.99 30.80
C HIS A 188 -13.59 -21.26 30.45
N PRO A 189 -14.03 -22.45 30.92
CA PRO A 189 -13.39 -23.70 30.53
C PRO A 189 -13.46 -23.85 29.01
N ARG A 190 -12.31 -24.05 28.37
CA ARG A 190 -12.18 -24.24 26.91
C ARG A 190 -13.13 -25.35 26.45
N LEU A 191 -14.25 -24.95 25.86
CA LEU A 191 -15.05 -25.87 25.07
C LEU A 191 -14.24 -26.18 23.81
N ARG A 192 -13.86 -27.45 23.63
CA ARG A 192 -13.25 -27.93 22.39
C ARG A 192 -14.17 -27.57 21.22
N ARG A 193 -13.86 -26.52 20.46
CA ARG A 193 -14.55 -26.20 19.22
C ARG A 193 -13.96 -27.01 18.07
N LEU A 194 -14.87 -27.49 17.22
CA LEU A 194 -14.60 -28.38 16.10
C LEU A 194 -13.65 -27.74 15.07
N PRO A 195 -12.90 -28.55 14.31
CA PRO A 195 -11.94 -28.07 13.32
C PRO A 195 -12.57 -27.13 12.28
N ALA A 196 -11.80 -26.12 11.86
CA ALA A 196 -12.19 -25.00 11.00
C ALA A 196 -12.89 -25.36 9.67
N PHE A 197 -12.81 -26.62 9.22
CA PHE A 197 -13.52 -27.09 8.02
C PHE A 197 -15.06 -27.03 8.17
N CYS A 198 -15.61 -27.13 9.39
CA CYS A 198 -17.06 -27.07 9.60
C CYS A 198 -17.64 -25.66 9.71
N GLN A 199 -16.82 -24.61 9.76
CA GLN A 199 -17.30 -23.21 9.93
C GLN A 199 -17.62 -22.50 8.60
N TRP A 200 -17.29 -23.10 7.45
CA TRP A 200 -17.57 -22.53 6.12
C TRP A 200 -18.95 -22.91 5.55
N LEU A 201 -19.77 -23.68 6.30
CA LEU A 201 -21.07 -24.22 5.85
C LEU A 201 -22.27 -23.65 6.62
N LEU A 202 -22.07 -22.60 7.43
CA LEU A 202 -23.09 -21.81 8.11
C LEU A 202 -22.85 -20.33 7.80
#